data_AF-A0A9D2DKY4-F1
#
_entry.id   AF-A0A9D2DKY4-F1
#
_cell.length_a   1.000
_cell.length_b   1.000
_cell.length_c   1.000
_cell.angle_alpha   90.00
_cell.angle_beta   90.00
_cell.angle_gamma   90.00
#
_symmetry.space_group_name_H-M   'P 1'
#
loop_
_entity.id
_entity.type
_entity.pdbx_description
1 polymer ?
#
loop_
_entity_poly.entity_id
_entity_poly.type
_entity_poly.pdbx_seq_one_letter_code
_entity_poly.pdbx_strand_id
1 'polypeptide(L)' 'MNVLVINAGSSSLKYQLLDVDTREVYAKGNCERIGIDGSFVGHEEMGGEKQKLEV' A
#
# COMPACT_ATOMS: atom_id res chain seq x y z
N MET A 1 0.24 18.95 0.49
CA MET A 1 -0.81 18.46 -0.46
C MET A 1 -0.78 16.94 -0.43
N ASN A 2 -1.90 16.27 -0.15
CA ASN A 2 -1.92 14.80 -0.07
C ASN A 2 -2.04 14.16 -1.45
N VAL A 3 -1.15 13.23 -1.76
CA VAL A 3 -1.11 12.49 -3.02
C VAL A 3 -1.07 11.00 -2.74
N LEU A 4 -1.89 10.23 -3.46
CA LEU A 4 -1.85 8.79 -3.48
C LEU A 4 -1.05 8.33 -4.71
N VAL A 5 0.12 7.75 -4.47
CA VAL A 5 0.94 7.14 -5.52
C VAL A 5 0.57 5.67 -5.64
N ILE A 6 0.37 5.20 -6.87
CA ILE A 6 0.03 3.81 -7.19
C ILE A 6 1.03 3.28 -8.21
N ASN A 7 1.52 2.07 -7.95
CA ASN A 7 2.25 1.26 -8.93
C ASN A 7 1.50 -0.07 -9.08
N ALA A 8 0.95 -0.31 -10.27
CA ALA A 8 0.15 -1.49 -10.56
C ALA A 8 0.95 -2.45 -11.46
N GLY A 9 1.04 -3.71 -11.01
CA GLY A 9 1.37 -4.87 -11.84
C GLY A 9 0.11 -5.63 -12.26
N SER A 10 0.28 -6.71 -13.02
CA SER A 10 -0.85 -7.53 -13.50
C SER A 10 -1.65 -8.22 -12.38
N SER A 11 -1.00 -8.52 -11.24
CA SER A 11 -1.63 -9.18 -10.08
C SER A 11 -1.19 -8.56 -8.74
N SER A 12 -0.65 -7.34 -8.77
CA SER A 12 -0.23 -6.62 -7.59
C SER A 12 -0.45 -5.12 -7.70
N LEU A 13 -0.60 -4.45 -6.57
CA LEU A 13 -0.72 -3.00 -6.49
C LEU A 13 0.02 -2.50 -5.27
N LYS A 14 1.08 -1.72 -5.46
CA LYS A 14 1.76 -1.00 -4.39
C LYS A 14 1.21 0.42 -4.31
N TYR A 15 1.00 0.91 -3.10
CA TYR A 15 0.51 2.25 -2.88
C TYR A 15 1.27 2.97 -1.77
N GLN A 16 1.24 4.30 -1.85
CA GLN A 16 1.76 5.18 -0.81
C GLN A 16 0.92 6.46 -0.77
N LEU A 17 0.44 6.82 0.41
CA LEU A 17 -0.19 8.12 0.68
C LEU A 17 0.86 9.01 1.34
N LEU A 18 1.14 10.16 0.74
CA LEU A 18 2.11 11.12 1.26
C LEU A 18 1.66 12.56 1.06
N ASP A 19 2.14 13.45 1.92
CA ASP A 19 2.15 14.88 1.62
C ASP A 19 3.37 15.19 0.75
N VAL A 20 3.16 15.73 -0.46
CA VAL A 20 4.26 16.01 -1.41
C VAL A 20 5.06 17.28 -1.08
N ASP A 21 4.51 18.17 -0.26
CA ASP A 21 5.18 19.38 0.18
C ASP A 21 6.19 19.05 1.29
N THR A 22 5.81 18.19 2.25
CA THR A 22 6.67 17.77 3.37
C THR A 22 7.44 16.47 3.11
N ARG A 23 7.00 15.67 2.11
CA ARG A 23 7.43 14.29 1.84
C ARG A 23 7.11 13.29 2.95
N GLU A 24 6.23 13.66 3.88
CA GLU A 24 5.77 12.78 4.95
C GLU A 24 4.89 11.67 4.39
N VAL A 25 5.15 10.44 4.82
CA VAL A 25 4.44 9.25 4.34
C VAL A 25 3.43 8.82 5.39
N TYR A 26 2.16 9.00 5.10
CA TYR A 26 1.08 8.65 6.01
C TYR A 26 0.82 7.15 6.04
N ALA A 27 0.83 6.52 4.88
CA ALA A 27 0.65 5.08 4.77
C ALA A 27 1.31 4.53 3.52
N LYS A 28 1.70 3.26 3.58
CA LYS A 28 2.13 2.50 2.40
C LYS A 28 1.62 1.08 2.51
N GLY A 29 1.50 0.42 1.38
CA GLY A 29 1.10 -0.97 1.37
C GLY A 29 1.17 -1.60 0.01
N ASN A 30 0.77 -2.87 -0.01
CA ASN A 30 0.72 -3.67 -1.21
C ASN A 30 -0.46 -4.65 -1.17
N CYS A 31 -1.21 -4.70 -2.25
CA CYS A 31 -2.12 -5.78 -2.56
C CYS A 31 -1.35 -6.78 -3.42
N GLU A 32 -1.32 -8.04 -3.02
CA GLU A 32 -0.58 -9.09 -3.72
C GLU A 32 -1.52 -10.22 -4.12
N ARG A 33 -1.20 -10.90 -5.23
CA ARG A 33 -1.93 -12.06 -5.74
C ARG A 33 -3.41 -11.74 -6.06
N ILE A 34 -3.67 -10.55 -6.58
CA ILE A 34 -5.02 -10.11 -6.97
C ILE A 34 -5.57 -11.08 -8.03
N GLY A 35 -6.73 -11.68 -7.76
CA GLY A 35 -7.35 -12.69 -8.64
C GLY A 35 -6.72 -14.08 -8.58
N ILE A 36 -5.89 -14.36 -7.56
CA ILE A 36 -5.21 -15.63 -7.33
C ILE A 36 -5.41 -16.04 -5.86
N ASP A 37 -5.52 -17.34 -5.58
CA ASP A 37 -5.65 -17.86 -4.21
C ASP A 37 -4.57 -17.35 -3.26
N GLY A 38 -4.95 -17.07 -2.02
CA GLY A 38 -4.07 -16.51 -1.00
C GLY A 38 -3.75 -15.04 -1.23
N SER A 39 -4.72 -14.29 -1.78
CA SER A 39 -4.59 -12.84 -1.93
C SER A 39 -4.49 -12.17 -0.56
N PHE A 40 -3.71 -11.09 -0.48
CA PHE A 40 -3.57 -10.37 0.77
C PHE A 40 -3.24 -8.91 0.55
N VAL A 41 -3.54 -8.11 1.57
CA VAL A 41 -3.19 -6.71 1.68
C VAL A 41 -2.21 -6.55 2.83
N GLY A 42 -1.00 -6.10 2.52
CA GLY A 42 -0.05 -5.58 3.50
C GLY A 42 -0.24 -4.08 3.67
N HIS A 43 -0.36 -3.61 4.91
CA HIS A 43 -0.58 -2.20 5.22
C HIS A 43 0.31 -1.73 6.38
N GLU A 44 0.86 -0.53 6.28
CA GLU A 44 1.70 0.10 7.29
C GLU A 44 1.35 1.59 7.38
N GLU A 45 0.93 2.05 8.55
CA GLU A 45 0.63 3.46 8.84
C GLU A 45 1.82 4.10 9.56
N MET A 46 2.30 5.26 9.08
CA MET A 46 3.29 6.11 9.78
C MET A 46 4.54 5.37 10.32
N GLY A 47 5.01 4.32 9.64
CA GLY A 47 6.16 3.52 10.11
C GLY A 47 5.85 2.56 11.26
N GLY A 48 4.57 2.35 11.59
CA GLY A 48 4.08 1.43 12.59
C GLY A 48 4.18 -0.04 12.18
N GLU A 49 3.56 -0.93 12.95
CA GLU A 49 3.59 -2.36 12.62
C GLU A 49 2.85 -2.65 11.31
N LYS A 50 3.51 -3.45 10.46
CA LYS A 50 2.91 -3.91 9.22
C LYS A 50 1.80 -4.92 9.52
N GLN A 51 0.58 -4.58 9.15
CA GLN A 51 -0.59 -5.46 9.23
C GLN A 51 -0.73 -6.25 7.93
N LYS A 52 -1.17 -7.50 8.05
CA LYS A 52 -1.49 -8.37 6.90
C LYS A 52 -2.95 -8.79 7.02
N LEU A 53 -3.74 -8.44 6.01
CA LEU A 53 -5.12 -8.90 5.86
C LEU A 53 -5.17 -9.90 4.70
N GLU A 54 -5.62 -11.11 4.96
CA GLU A 54 -5.87 -12.11 3.91
C GLU A 54 -7.27 -11.91 3.32
N VAL A 55 -7.38 -12.04 2.00
CA VAL A 55 -8.57 -11.73 1.19
C VAL A 55 -8.93 -12.93 0.32
#